data_AF-A0A268AFV7-F1
#
_entry.id   AF-A0A268AFV7-F1
#
_cell.length_a   1.000
_cell.length_b   1.000
_cell.length_c   1.000
_cell.angle_alpha   90.00
_cell.angle_beta   90.00
_cell.angle_gamma   90.00
#
_symmetry.space_group_name_H-M   'P 1'
#
loop_
_entity.id
_entity.type
_entity.pdbx_description
1 polymer ?
#
loop_
_entity_poly.entity_id
_entity_poly.type
_entity_poly.pdbx_seq_one_letter_code
_entity_poly.pdbx_strand_id
1 'polypeptide(L)'
;MLEEKRIDTLVFGMGCFWSPEANFGQLPGVLRTRVGFAGGTKSDPTYRQMGDHTETVEVTFDPDAISLEELLRKFWNDHNPNRPAYKERQYISLLLYRNAEQKTIMEAVKQQLEVEREDPIYTEIAPMHDFTEAEPHHQKYYLKRFKRATEQLMLNFPDEATFHASTITSRLNGFVREYGTLASIKEEIAQWNISEDEVIELQKLLDELKW
;
A
#
# COMPACT_ATOMS: atom_id res chain seq x y z
N MET A 1 -25.26 16.93 -8.94
CA MET A 1 -23.84 17.14 -8.64
C MET A 1 -23.31 15.81 -8.19
N LEU A 2 -22.41 15.19 -8.95
CA LEU A 2 -21.68 14.02 -8.47
C LEU A 2 -20.78 14.53 -7.35
N GLU A 3 -20.95 14.03 -6.12
CA GLU A 3 -19.98 14.28 -5.06
C GLU A 3 -18.62 13.79 -5.55
N GLU A 4 -17.62 14.67 -5.56
CA GLU A 4 -16.24 14.24 -5.81
C GLU A 4 -15.86 13.25 -4.71
N LYS A 5 -15.56 12.01 -5.10
CA LYS A 5 -15.20 10.95 -4.17
C LYS A 5 -13.97 11.40 -3.37
N ARG A 6 -14.08 11.45 -2.04
CA ARG A 6 -12.95 11.82 -1.17
C ARG A 6 -11.89 10.73 -1.35
N ILE A 7 -10.69 11.07 -1.79
CA ILE A 7 -9.57 10.12 -1.84
C ILE A 7 -8.55 10.56 -0.80
N ASP A 8 -8.06 9.64 0.02
CA ASP A 8 -7.03 9.93 1.02
C ASP A 8 -5.79 9.06 0.80
N THR A 9 -4.66 9.46 1.40
CA THR A 9 -3.37 8.79 1.27
C THR A 9 -2.60 8.79 2.58
N LEU A 10 -2.01 7.64 2.91
CA LEU A 10 -1.19 7.40 4.09
C LEU A 10 0.15 6.78 3.71
N VAL A 11 1.16 6.97 4.55
CA VAL A 11 2.47 6.34 4.37
C VAL A 11 2.84 5.55 5.62
N PHE A 12 3.13 4.27 5.42
CA PHE A 12 3.44 3.29 6.47
C PHE A 12 4.86 2.76 6.30
N GLY A 13 5.65 2.76 7.38
CA GLY A 13 6.90 1.99 7.49
C GLY A 13 6.71 0.83 8.45
N MET A 14 6.95 -0.40 8.00
CA MET A 14 6.74 -1.61 8.81
C MET A 14 7.70 -2.75 8.39
N GLY A 15 8.97 -2.40 8.19
CA GLY A 15 9.99 -3.32 7.67
C GLY A 15 10.10 -3.27 6.15
N CYS A 16 10.59 -4.35 5.54
CA CYS A 16 10.78 -4.40 4.09
C CYS A 16 9.44 -4.18 3.37
N PHE A 17 9.38 -3.18 2.48
CA PHE A 17 8.12 -2.67 1.92
C PHE A 17 7.40 -3.60 0.92
N TRP A 18 8.02 -4.70 0.48
CA TRP A 18 7.44 -5.59 -0.54
C TRP A 18 6.20 -6.33 -0.03
N SER A 19 6.31 -6.91 1.17
CA SER A 19 5.18 -7.60 1.82
C SER A 19 4.05 -6.65 2.20
N PRO A 20 4.32 -5.49 2.83
CA PRO A 20 3.33 -4.44 3.08
C PRO A 20 2.62 -3.96 1.81
N GLU A 21 3.34 -3.72 0.71
CA GLU A 21 2.72 -3.29 -0.56
C GLU A 21 1.65 -4.27 -1.06
N ALA A 22 1.97 -5.57 -1.06
CA ALA A 22 1.04 -6.61 -1.46
C ALA A 22 -0.12 -6.77 -0.46
N ASN A 23 0.16 -6.62 0.83
CA ASN A 23 -0.78 -6.83 1.92
C ASN A 23 -1.83 -5.71 2.02
N PHE A 24 -1.44 -4.45 1.81
CA PHE A 24 -2.41 -3.35 1.67
C PHE A 24 -3.08 -3.38 0.30
N GLY A 25 -2.32 -3.67 -0.77
CA GLY A 25 -2.81 -3.61 -2.14
C GLY A 25 -3.95 -4.59 -2.48
N GLN A 26 -4.15 -5.63 -1.65
CA GLN A 26 -5.25 -6.59 -1.81
C GLN A 26 -6.59 -6.11 -1.21
N LEU A 27 -6.57 -5.12 -0.32
CA LEU A 27 -7.75 -4.73 0.46
C LEU A 27 -8.78 -4.00 -0.42
N PRO A 28 -10.06 -4.39 -0.41
CA PRO A 28 -11.14 -3.57 -0.96
C PRO A 28 -11.09 -2.14 -0.39
N GLY A 29 -11.37 -1.15 -1.22
CA GLY A 29 -11.24 0.27 -0.87
C GLY A 29 -9.82 0.85 -1.00
N VAL A 30 -8.76 0.03 -1.01
CA VAL A 30 -7.42 0.50 -1.41
C VAL A 30 -7.37 0.62 -2.93
N LEU A 31 -7.05 1.80 -3.43
CA LEU A 31 -7.05 2.13 -4.85
C LEU A 31 -5.69 1.90 -5.50
N ARG A 32 -4.60 2.25 -4.80
CA ARG A 32 -3.23 1.97 -5.26
C ARG A 32 -2.27 1.88 -4.10
N THR A 33 -1.20 1.12 -4.29
CA THR A 33 -0.03 1.12 -3.40
C THR A 33 1.23 1.50 -4.18
N ARG A 34 2.18 2.17 -3.56
CA ARG A 34 3.53 2.42 -4.10
C ARG A 34 4.55 2.26 -3.00
N VAL A 35 5.73 1.74 -3.32
CA VAL A 35 6.83 1.64 -2.36
C VAL A 35 7.84 2.76 -2.56
N GLY A 36 8.47 3.20 -1.47
CA GLY A 36 9.36 4.35 -1.51
C GLY A 36 10.09 4.61 -0.20
N PHE A 37 10.75 5.75 -0.15
CA PHE A 37 11.57 6.19 0.97
C PHE A 37 10.99 7.48 1.55
N ALA A 38 10.70 7.48 2.86
CA ALA A 38 10.12 8.63 3.55
C ALA A 38 10.57 8.69 5.02
N GLY A 39 10.30 9.81 5.70
CA GLY A 39 10.65 10.03 7.11
C GLY A 39 12.11 10.42 7.37
N GLY A 40 12.91 10.63 6.33
CA GLY A 40 14.25 11.19 6.43
C GLY A 40 14.34 12.62 5.90
N THR A 41 15.56 13.12 5.82
CA THR A 41 15.90 14.48 5.39
C THR A 41 16.80 14.50 4.15
N LYS A 42 17.31 13.34 3.72
CA LYS A 42 18.15 13.22 2.52
C LYS A 42 17.32 13.50 1.26
N SER A 43 17.77 14.43 0.42
CA SER A 43 17.19 14.64 -0.92
C SER A 43 17.48 13.45 -1.85
N ASP A 44 16.51 13.10 -2.68
CA ASP A 44 16.60 12.07 -3.73
C ASP A 44 17.20 10.73 -3.26
N PRO A 45 16.64 10.10 -2.20
CA PRO A 45 17.11 8.81 -1.71
C PRO A 45 16.95 7.73 -2.78
N THR A 46 17.94 6.84 -2.85
CA THR A 46 17.89 5.58 -3.62
C THR A 46 18.04 4.41 -2.66
N TYR A 47 17.71 3.19 -3.08
CA TYR A 47 17.86 2.02 -2.21
C TYR A 47 19.26 1.88 -1.61
N ARG A 48 20.30 2.21 -2.39
CA ARG A 48 21.71 2.14 -1.95
C ARG A 48 22.15 3.34 -1.12
N GLN A 49 21.41 4.45 -1.17
CA GLN A 49 21.76 5.72 -0.55
C GLN A 49 20.51 6.40 0.03
N MET A 50 19.80 5.73 0.94
CA MET A 50 18.56 6.28 1.50
C MET A 50 18.77 7.26 2.66
N GLY A 51 19.98 7.32 3.24
CA GLY A 51 20.27 8.18 4.37
C GLY A 51 19.46 7.78 5.61
N ASP A 52 18.72 8.74 6.15
CA ASP A 52 17.83 8.61 7.31
C ASP A 52 16.38 8.33 6.92
N HIS A 53 16.10 7.94 5.67
CA HIS A 53 14.77 7.48 5.30
C HIS A 53 14.48 6.06 5.81
N THR A 54 13.19 5.73 5.83
CA THR A 54 12.64 4.40 6.09
C THR A 54 12.06 3.84 4.80
N GLU A 55 12.11 2.52 4.60
CA GLU A 55 11.31 1.88 3.57
C GLU A 55 9.83 1.99 3.94
N THR A 56 9.04 2.53 3.02
CA THR A 56 7.64 2.84 3.26
C THR A 56 6.77 2.40 2.10
N VAL A 57 5.49 2.16 2.41
CA VAL A 57 4.42 1.99 1.44
C VAL A 57 3.48 3.19 1.54
N GLU A 58 3.26 3.88 0.43
CA GLU A 58 2.19 4.83 0.27
C GLU A 58 0.92 4.10 -0.19
N VAL A 59 -0.17 4.28 0.54
CA VAL A 59 -1.47 3.67 0.28
C VAL A 59 -2.46 4.78 -0.01
N THR A 60 -3.01 4.81 -1.23
CA THR A 60 -4.15 5.67 -1.57
C THR A 60 -5.42 4.84 -1.52
N PHE A 61 -6.44 5.34 -0.84
CA PHE A 61 -7.66 4.60 -0.55
C PHE A 61 -8.88 5.51 -0.61
N ASP A 62 -10.03 4.86 -0.72
CA ASP A 62 -11.35 5.46 -0.63
C ASP A 62 -11.88 5.31 0.80
N PRO A 63 -11.98 6.41 1.59
CA PRO A 63 -12.44 6.40 2.97
C PRO A 63 -13.91 6.00 3.13
N ASP A 64 -14.71 6.04 2.05
CA ASP A 64 -16.09 5.54 2.07
C ASP A 64 -16.14 4.01 1.94
N ALA A 65 -15.06 3.38 1.45
CA ALA A 65 -14.95 1.94 1.27
C ALA A 65 -14.08 1.25 2.34
N ILE A 66 -13.03 1.93 2.83
CA ILE A 66 -12.17 1.45 3.92
C ILE A 66 -11.72 2.62 4.79
N SER A 67 -11.97 2.54 6.10
CA SER A 67 -11.63 3.62 7.01
C SER A 67 -10.12 3.70 7.31
N LEU A 68 -9.68 4.90 7.71
CA LEU A 68 -8.33 5.12 8.23
C LEU A 68 -8.04 4.20 9.44
N GLU A 69 -9.02 4.00 10.33
CA GLU A 69 -8.87 3.13 11.49
C GLU A 69 -8.63 1.68 11.09
N GLU A 70 -9.35 1.16 10.11
CA GLU A 70 -9.15 -0.21 9.60
C GLU A 70 -7.73 -0.41 9.05
N LEU A 71 -7.23 0.55 8.27
CA LEU A 71 -5.86 0.53 7.74
C LEU A 71 -4.81 0.57 8.87
N LEU A 72 -5.04 1.39 9.90
CA LEU A 72 -4.14 1.49 11.05
C LEU A 72 -4.15 0.21 11.90
N ARG A 73 -5.32 -0.38 12.15
CA ARG A 73 -5.42 -1.67 12.86
C ARG A 73 -4.75 -2.78 12.06
N LYS A 74 -4.93 -2.82 10.73
CA LYS A 74 -4.22 -3.73 9.82
C LYS A 74 -2.70 -3.57 9.97
N PHE A 75 -2.19 -2.34 9.85
CA PHE A 75 -0.78 -2.01 10.02
C PHE A 75 -0.19 -2.59 11.31
N TRP A 76 -0.81 -2.33 12.47
CA TRP A 76 -0.31 -2.79 13.76
C TRP A 76 -0.51 -4.28 14.04
N ASN A 77 -1.42 -4.96 13.33
CA ASN A 77 -1.62 -6.41 13.44
C ASN A 77 -0.58 -7.20 12.60
N ASP A 78 -0.02 -6.59 11.56
CA ASP A 78 0.81 -7.29 10.58
C ASP A 78 2.33 -7.16 10.80
N HIS A 79 2.77 -6.50 11.87
CA HIS A 79 4.16 -6.48 12.29
C HIS A 79 4.25 -6.36 13.82
N ASN A 80 5.47 -6.43 14.37
CA ASN A 80 5.71 -6.17 15.79
C ASN A 80 6.15 -4.71 16.00
N PRO A 81 5.26 -3.83 16.51
CA PRO A 81 5.58 -2.44 16.81
C PRO A 81 6.12 -2.25 18.24
N ASN A 82 6.19 -3.31 19.05
CA ASN A 82 6.55 -3.26 20.47
C ASN A 82 8.08 -3.40 20.63
N ARG A 83 8.81 -2.65 19.79
CA ARG A 83 10.27 -2.64 19.74
C ARG A 83 10.78 -1.26 20.12
N PRO A 84 11.39 -1.09 21.31
CA PRO A 84 11.86 0.23 21.77
C PRO A 84 13.02 0.78 20.93
N ALA A 85 13.77 -0.09 20.25
CA ALA A 85 14.82 0.29 19.34
C ALA A 85 14.90 -0.69 18.16
N TYR A 86 15.03 -0.15 16.95
CA TYR A 86 15.36 -0.91 15.75
C TYR A 86 16.87 -0.83 15.50
N LYS A 87 17.44 -1.89 14.89
CA LYS A 87 18.87 -1.91 14.54
C LYS A 87 19.22 -0.90 13.43
N GLU A 88 18.28 -0.69 12.51
CA GLU A 88 18.45 0.14 11.32
C GLU A 88 17.19 0.98 11.14
N ARG A 89 17.35 2.28 10.83
CA ARG A 89 16.22 3.19 10.58
C ARG A 89 15.39 2.74 9.37
N GLN A 90 16.03 2.09 8.39
CA GLN A 90 15.40 1.55 7.19
C GLN A 90 14.13 0.74 7.45
N TYR A 91 14.01 0.06 8.60
CA TYR A 91 12.95 -0.91 8.88
C TYR A 91 12.14 -0.60 10.15
N ILE A 92 12.11 0.66 10.60
CA ILE A 92 11.35 1.05 11.79
C ILE A 92 9.83 0.94 11.54
N SER A 93 9.07 0.90 12.64
CA SER A 93 7.62 1.14 12.60
C SER A 93 7.37 2.65 12.56
N LEU A 94 6.80 3.14 11.45
CA LEU A 94 6.62 4.57 11.16
C LEU A 94 5.23 4.82 10.55
N LEU A 95 4.56 5.88 11.01
CA LEU A 95 3.34 6.43 10.43
C LEU A 95 3.58 7.90 10.10
N LEU A 96 3.33 8.28 8.85
CA LEU A 96 3.45 9.68 8.41
C LEU A 96 2.07 10.27 8.12
N TYR A 97 1.68 11.29 8.87
CA TYR A 97 0.40 11.98 8.70
C TYR A 97 0.54 13.19 7.77
N ARG A 98 -0.45 13.43 6.92
CA ARG A 98 -0.51 14.58 6.00
C ARG A 98 -1.28 15.77 6.57
N ASN A 99 -2.10 15.55 7.60
CA ASN A 99 -2.93 16.57 8.22
C ASN A 99 -3.22 16.25 9.70
N ALA A 100 -3.84 17.20 10.42
CA ALA A 100 -4.13 17.07 11.84
C ALA A 100 -5.21 16.02 12.16
N GLU A 101 -6.14 15.76 11.23
CA GLU A 101 -7.17 14.72 11.38
C GLU A 101 -6.52 13.33 11.42
N GLN A 102 -5.64 13.04 10.45
CA GLN A 102 -4.87 11.79 10.41
C GLN A 102 -4.04 11.60 11.68
N LYS A 103 -3.33 12.65 12.14
CA LYS A 103 -2.56 12.59 13.38
C LYS A 103 -3.42 12.19 14.57
N THR A 104 -4.57 12.87 14.73
CA THR A 104 -5.50 12.62 15.83
C THR A 104 -6.01 11.19 15.84
N ILE A 105 -6.39 10.67 14.66
CA ILE A 105 -6.89 9.30 14.52
C ILE A 105 -5.76 8.28 14.75
N MET A 106 -4.56 8.51 14.23
CA MET A 106 -3.38 7.65 14.48
C MET A 106 -3.07 7.54 15.98
N GLU A 107 -3.05 8.66 16.70
CA GLU A 107 -2.79 8.68 18.14
C GLU A 107 -3.91 7.98 18.93
N ALA A 108 -5.18 8.17 18.54
CA ALA A 108 -6.32 7.53 19.18
C ALA A 108 -6.32 6.00 18.99
N VAL A 109 -6.12 5.50 17.77
CA VAL A 109 -6.08 4.06 17.48
C VAL A 109 -4.87 3.41 18.15
N LYS A 110 -3.71 4.10 18.18
CA LYS A 110 -2.54 3.64 18.93
C LYS A 110 -2.87 3.41 20.40
N GLN A 111 -3.47 4.41 21.06
CA GLN A 111 -3.82 4.32 22.49
C GLN A 111 -4.83 3.20 22.76
N GLN A 112 -5.82 3.04 21.89
CA GLN A 112 -6.79 1.94 22.00
C GLN A 112 -6.08 0.58 21.94
N LEU A 113 -5.19 0.38 20.97
CA LEU A 113 -4.45 -0.88 20.81
C LEU A 113 -3.48 -1.15 21.97
N GLU A 114 -2.83 -0.13 22.53
CA GLU A 114 -1.98 -0.29 23.72
C GLU A 114 -2.79 -0.81 24.92
N VAL A 115 -4.02 -0.32 25.09
CA VAL A 115 -4.95 -0.81 26.13
C VAL A 115 -5.46 -2.22 25.81
N GLU A 116 -5.89 -2.47 24.57
CA GLU A 116 -6.43 -3.77 24.14
C GLU A 116 -5.39 -4.90 24.24
N ARG A 117 -4.11 -4.60 24.00
CA ARG A 117 -3.01 -5.58 23.97
C ARG A 117 -2.23 -5.67 25.28
N GLU A 118 -2.41 -4.72 26.19
CA GLU A 118 -1.61 -4.56 27.41
C GLU A 118 -0.08 -4.48 27.11
N ASP A 119 0.31 -3.86 25.99
CA ASP A 119 1.72 -3.79 25.53
C ASP A 119 2.01 -2.44 24.84
N PRO A 120 3.11 -1.74 25.17
CA PRO A 120 3.47 -0.46 24.54
C PRO A 120 3.76 -0.55 23.04
N ILE A 121 3.24 0.41 22.27
CA ILE A 121 3.48 0.55 20.84
C ILE A 121 4.54 1.64 20.61
N TYR A 122 5.69 1.27 20.06
CA TYR A 122 6.81 2.20 19.82
C TYR A 122 6.83 2.82 18.42
N THR A 123 5.75 2.65 17.64
CA THR A 123 5.58 3.29 16.33
C THR A 123 5.80 4.81 16.42
N GLU A 124 6.70 5.31 15.57
CA GLU A 124 6.93 6.74 15.36
C GLU A 124 5.76 7.32 14.56
N ILE A 125 5.12 8.37 15.06
CA ILE A 125 4.07 9.13 14.36
C ILE A 125 4.64 10.52 14.07
N ALA A 126 4.86 10.84 12.79
CA ALA A 126 5.54 12.06 12.37
C ALA A 126 4.82 12.76 11.21
N PRO A 127 5.01 14.07 10.99
CA PRO A 127 4.45 14.74 9.83
C PRO A 127 5.08 14.23 8.54
N MET A 128 4.25 14.10 7.51
CA MET A 128 4.70 13.79 6.16
C MET A 128 5.34 15.03 5.54
N HIS A 129 6.58 14.88 5.06
CA HIS A 129 7.30 15.89 4.28
C HIS A 129 7.33 15.49 2.80
N ASP A 130 8.28 14.62 2.43
CA ASP A 130 8.45 14.12 1.06
C ASP A 130 8.33 12.59 1.01
N PHE A 131 7.84 12.10 -0.14
CA PHE A 131 7.85 10.68 -0.51
C PHE A 131 8.66 10.55 -1.80
N THR A 132 9.75 9.78 -1.76
CA THR A 132 10.49 9.43 -2.97
C THR A 132 10.14 8.00 -3.36
N GLU A 133 9.52 7.84 -4.53
CA GLU A 133 9.18 6.53 -5.06
C GLU A 133 10.47 5.70 -5.28
N ALA A 134 10.45 4.45 -4.82
CA ALA A 134 11.57 3.54 -5.00
C ALA A 134 11.67 3.09 -6.47
N GLU A 135 12.85 2.59 -6.84
CA GLU A 135 13.17 2.17 -8.19
C GLU A 135 12.14 1.16 -8.74
N PRO A 136 11.85 1.17 -10.07
CA PRO A 136 10.77 0.38 -10.66
C PRO A 136 10.75 -1.11 -10.29
N HIS A 137 11.93 -1.73 -10.13
CA HIS A 137 12.04 -3.14 -9.77
C HIS A 137 11.53 -3.48 -8.36
N HIS A 138 11.34 -2.51 -7.48
CA HIS A 138 10.71 -2.70 -6.17
C HIS A 138 9.17 -2.63 -6.22
N GLN A 139 8.60 -1.97 -7.22
CA GLN A 139 7.15 -1.80 -7.35
C GLN A 139 6.49 -3.11 -7.78
N LYS A 140 5.38 -3.48 -7.12
CA LYS A 140 4.64 -4.73 -7.40
C LYS A 140 5.56 -5.95 -7.44
N TYR A 141 6.49 -6.01 -6.48
CA TYR A 141 7.64 -6.93 -6.50
C TYR A 141 7.23 -8.39 -6.73
N TYR A 142 6.18 -8.87 -6.06
CA TYR A 142 5.78 -10.26 -6.19
C TYR A 142 5.10 -10.54 -7.52
N LEU A 143 4.25 -9.64 -8.00
CA LEU A 143 3.64 -9.77 -9.33
C LEU A 143 4.71 -9.89 -10.41
N LYS A 144 5.73 -9.02 -10.38
CA LYS A 144 6.84 -9.02 -11.36
C LYS A 144 7.67 -10.31 -11.39
N ARG A 145 7.56 -11.18 -10.38
CA ARG A 145 8.19 -12.51 -10.39
C ARG A 145 7.49 -13.49 -11.34
N PHE A 146 6.21 -13.25 -11.65
CA PHE A 146 5.43 -13.98 -12.65
C PHE A 146 5.58 -13.29 -14.00
N LYS A 147 6.74 -13.50 -14.64
CA LYS A 147 7.16 -12.75 -15.83
C LYS A 147 6.13 -12.77 -16.96
N ARG A 148 5.59 -13.96 -17.28
CA ARG A 148 4.62 -14.12 -18.37
C ARG A 148 3.33 -13.34 -18.12
N ALA A 149 2.75 -13.50 -16.94
CA ALA A 149 1.56 -12.75 -16.55
C ALA A 149 1.83 -11.24 -16.53
N THR A 150 2.97 -10.81 -15.99
CA THR A 150 3.34 -9.39 -15.92
C THR A 150 3.52 -8.78 -17.30
N GLU A 151 4.23 -9.46 -18.20
CA GLU A 151 4.45 -9.00 -19.58
C GLU A 151 3.12 -8.88 -20.33
N GLN A 152 2.21 -9.84 -20.18
CA GLN A 152 0.87 -9.78 -20.77
C GLN A 152 0.05 -8.62 -20.20
N LEU A 153 0.06 -8.45 -18.88
CA LEU A 153 -0.68 -7.39 -18.20
C LEU A 153 -0.19 -6.01 -18.63
N MET A 154 1.13 -5.81 -18.71
CA MET A 154 1.77 -4.55 -19.08
C MET A 154 1.34 -4.03 -20.46
N LEU A 155 0.95 -4.90 -21.41
CA LEU A 155 0.46 -4.49 -22.73
C LEU A 155 -0.83 -3.65 -22.67
N ASN A 156 -1.54 -3.68 -21.54
CA ASN A 156 -2.77 -2.93 -21.31
C ASN A 156 -2.52 -1.57 -20.62
N PHE A 157 -1.26 -1.19 -20.42
CA PHE A 157 -0.87 0.07 -19.80
C PHE A 157 -0.02 0.89 -20.77
N PRO A 158 -0.20 2.22 -20.81
CA PRO A 158 0.61 3.09 -21.67
C PRO A 158 2.08 3.12 -21.25
N ASP A 159 2.38 2.93 -19.96
CA ASP A 159 3.73 2.97 -19.41
C ASP A 159 3.84 2.21 -18.05
N GLU A 160 5.06 2.08 -17.55
CA GLU A 160 5.32 1.38 -16.28
C GLU A 160 4.76 2.14 -15.06
N ALA A 161 4.65 3.47 -15.13
CA ALA A 161 4.14 4.28 -14.03
C ALA A 161 2.64 4.05 -13.80
N THR A 162 1.85 4.02 -14.87
CA THR A 162 0.42 3.69 -14.85
C THR A 162 0.19 2.24 -14.43
N PHE A 163 1.07 1.31 -14.82
CA PHE A 163 1.06 -0.06 -14.30
C PHE A 163 1.26 -0.08 -12.78
N HIS A 164 2.25 0.64 -12.22
CA HIS A 164 2.49 0.68 -10.77
C HIS A 164 1.35 1.31 -9.99
N ALA A 165 0.71 2.33 -10.56
CA ALA A 165 -0.34 3.12 -9.91
C ALA A 165 -1.75 2.51 -10.04
N SER A 166 -1.89 1.32 -10.61
CA SER A 166 -3.18 0.70 -10.89
C SER A 166 -3.72 -0.15 -9.73
N THR A 167 -5.05 -0.14 -9.58
CA THR A 167 -5.76 -1.01 -8.63
C THR A 167 -5.59 -2.48 -8.98
N ILE A 168 -5.70 -2.85 -10.27
CA ILE A 168 -5.60 -4.26 -10.67
C ILE A 168 -4.21 -4.84 -10.41
N THR A 169 -3.15 -4.07 -10.63
CA THR A 169 -1.78 -4.53 -10.34
C THR A 169 -1.55 -4.64 -8.84
N SER A 170 -2.14 -3.75 -8.02
CA SER A 170 -2.11 -3.84 -6.56
C SER A 170 -2.80 -5.11 -6.05
N ARG A 171 -3.99 -5.42 -6.58
CA ARG A 171 -4.72 -6.67 -6.27
C ARG A 171 -3.93 -7.90 -6.68
N LEU A 172 -3.38 -7.93 -7.89
CA LEU A 172 -2.64 -9.09 -8.40
C LEU A 172 -1.33 -9.32 -7.64
N ASN A 173 -0.65 -8.26 -7.18
CA ASN A 173 0.52 -8.37 -6.30
C ASN A 173 0.17 -9.01 -4.95
N GLY A 174 -1.02 -8.74 -4.42
CA GLY A 174 -1.57 -9.41 -3.23
C GLY A 174 -2.00 -10.86 -3.49
N PHE A 175 -2.65 -11.13 -4.62
CA PHE A 175 -3.09 -12.47 -5.02
C PHE A 175 -1.92 -13.45 -5.11
N VAL A 176 -0.82 -13.08 -5.77
CA VAL A 176 0.36 -13.97 -5.86
C VAL A 176 1.08 -14.18 -4.53
N ARG A 177 0.68 -13.44 -3.49
CA ARG A 177 1.10 -13.62 -2.09
C ARG A 177 0.06 -14.36 -1.24
N GLU A 178 -0.98 -14.90 -1.87
CA GLU A 178 -2.04 -15.69 -1.25
C GLU A 178 -2.91 -14.90 -0.27
N TYR A 179 -2.96 -13.56 -0.40
CA TYR A 179 -3.84 -12.72 0.42
C TYR A 179 -5.30 -12.68 -0.08
N GLY A 180 -5.58 -13.28 -1.24
CA GLY A 180 -6.91 -13.34 -1.86
C GLY A 180 -6.94 -14.32 -3.03
N THR A 181 -8.02 -14.33 -3.80
CA THR A 181 -8.20 -15.22 -4.95
C THR A 181 -8.48 -14.43 -6.22
N LEU A 182 -8.23 -15.02 -7.40
CA LEU A 182 -8.66 -14.40 -8.66
C LEU A 182 -10.19 -14.28 -8.74
N ALA A 183 -10.94 -15.21 -8.16
CA ALA A 183 -12.39 -15.14 -8.12
C ALA A 183 -12.87 -13.89 -7.36
N SER A 184 -12.32 -13.65 -6.16
CA SER A 184 -12.67 -12.47 -5.37
C SER A 184 -12.28 -11.16 -6.07
N ILE A 185 -11.15 -11.12 -6.78
CA ILE A 185 -10.76 -9.94 -7.57
C ILE A 185 -11.78 -9.68 -8.69
N LYS A 186 -12.21 -10.73 -9.40
CA LYS A 186 -13.21 -10.58 -10.48
C LYS A 186 -14.56 -10.09 -9.98
N GLU A 187 -15.00 -10.60 -8.84
CA GLU A 187 -16.23 -10.14 -8.17
C GLU A 187 -16.10 -8.67 -7.74
N GLU A 188 -14.94 -8.27 -7.23
CA GLU A 188 -14.68 -6.88 -6.82
C GLU A 188 -14.67 -5.91 -8.01
N ILE A 189 -14.08 -6.29 -9.15
CA ILE A 189 -14.02 -5.44 -10.36
C ILE A 189 -15.42 -4.98 -10.78
N ALA A 190 -16.45 -5.81 -10.61
CA ALA A 190 -17.83 -5.47 -10.96
C ALA A 190 -18.41 -4.32 -10.10
N GLN A 191 -17.75 -3.96 -9.00
CA GLN A 191 -18.13 -2.87 -8.11
C GLN A 191 -17.25 -1.63 -8.29
N TRP A 192 -16.25 -1.69 -9.17
CA TRP A 192 -15.37 -0.55 -9.44
C TRP A 192 -16.11 0.52 -10.23
N ASN A 193 -15.67 1.77 -10.04
CA ASN A 193 -16.25 2.92 -10.73
C ASN A 193 -15.63 3.06 -12.14
N ILE A 194 -15.88 2.05 -12.98
CA ILE A 194 -15.45 1.95 -14.39
C ILE A 194 -16.65 1.52 -15.24
N SER A 195 -16.54 1.61 -16.56
CA SER A 195 -17.61 1.18 -17.47
C SER A 195 -17.83 -0.33 -17.43
N GLU A 196 -19.03 -0.79 -17.79
CA GLU A 196 -19.33 -2.23 -17.92
C GLU A 196 -18.40 -2.92 -18.92
N ASP A 197 -18.04 -2.24 -20.01
CA ASP A 197 -17.09 -2.74 -21.00
C ASP A 197 -15.70 -2.95 -20.37
N GLU A 198 -15.21 -1.99 -19.59
CA GLU A 198 -13.93 -2.13 -18.87
C GLU A 198 -13.96 -3.27 -17.83
N VAL A 199 -15.09 -3.48 -17.15
CA VAL A 199 -15.28 -4.63 -16.24
C VAL A 199 -15.10 -5.94 -17.01
N ILE A 200 -15.78 -6.09 -18.15
CA ILE A 200 -15.74 -7.30 -18.98
C ILE A 200 -14.32 -7.53 -19.51
N GLU A 201 -13.66 -6.48 -20.00
CA GLU A 201 -12.29 -6.55 -20.52
C GLU A 201 -11.29 -6.96 -19.45
N LEU A 202 -11.36 -6.38 -18.24
CA LEU A 202 -10.50 -6.76 -17.13
C LEU A 202 -10.74 -8.19 -16.67
N GLN A 203 -12.00 -8.61 -16.52
CA GLN A 203 -12.31 -9.99 -16.12
C GLN A 203 -11.80 -11.00 -17.15
N LYS A 204 -11.96 -10.71 -18.45
CA LYS A 204 -11.41 -11.53 -19.54
C LYS A 204 -9.89 -11.56 -19.52
N LEU A 205 -9.24 -10.41 -19.33
CA LEU A 205 -7.78 -10.35 -19.19
C LEU A 205 -7.30 -11.27 -18.07
N LEU A 206 -7.97 -11.26 -16.92
CA LEU A 206 -7.64 -12.14 -15.79
C LEU A 206 -7.79 -13.64 -16.11
N ASP A 207 -8.72 -14.03 -16.97
CA ASP A 207 -8.85 -15.41 -17.46
C ASP A 207 -7.71 -15.84 -18.40
N GLU A 208 -7.15 -14.89 -19.13
CA GLU A 208 -6.11 -15.15 -20.15
C GLU A 208 -4.68 -15.10 -19.58
N LEU A 209 -4.51 -14.54 -18.37
CA LEU A 209 -3.19 -14.41 -17.72
C LEU A 209 -2.51 -15.76 -17.50
N LYS A 210 -1.24 -15.83 -17.91
CA LYS A 210 -0.40 -17.03 -17.76
C LYS A 210 0.58 -16.86 -16.59
N TRP A 211 0.19 -17.39 -15.44
CA TRP A 211 1.00 -17.42 -14.22
C TRP A 211 2.25 -18.31 -14.37
#